data_AF-A0AA38MAY7-F1
#
_entry.id   AF-A0AA38MAY7-F1
#
_cell.length_a   1.000
_cell.length_b   1.000
_cell.length_c   1.000
_cell.angle_alpha   90.00
_cell.angle_beta   90.00
_cell.angle_gamma   90.00
#
_symmetry.space_group_name_H-M   'P 1'
#
loop_
_entity.id
_entity.type
_entity.pdbx_description
1 polymer ?
#
loop_
_entity_poly.entity_id
_entity_poly.type
_entity_poly.pdbx_seq_one_letter_code
_entity_poly.pdbx_strand_id
1 'polypeptide(L)'
;MMQSCPDVPKKLSVDDKIRLSTIFESIYWNESTSVRVSTTNGDYFAEYVVLTPSIGVLKRNKYKLFHPALPLLQQEAFEATDFGAIMKIFLYFDTKWWKNNDQAFSFFWNEEDLNSKEEVWVTKFRYILKLPNNPRVWVGWVTGDLVP
;
A
#
# COMPACT_ATOMS: atom_id res chain seq x y z
N MET A 1 12.98 14.12 -14.48
CA MET A 1 13.04 14.79 -13.16
C MET A 1 11.65 14.83 -12.59
N MET A 2 11.39 14.09 -11.52
CA MET A 2 10.17 14.24 -10.73
C MET A 2 10.37 15.52 -9.90
N GLN A 3 9.59 16.56 -10.18
CA GLN A 3 9.69 17.83 -9.47
C GLN A 3 9.51 17.57 -7.97
N SER A 4 10.44 18.09 -7.16
CA SER A 4 10.39 18.13 -5.71
C SER A 4 9.03 18.63 -5.27
N CYS A 5 8.25 17.81 -4.54
CA CYS A 5 6.86 18.07 -4.14
C CYS A 5 6.59 19.58 -3.91
N PRO A 6 6.08 20.31 -4.92
CA PRO A 6 5.78 21.71 -4.75
C PRO A 6 4.27 21.81 -4.82
N ASP A 7 3.62 21.91 -3.68
CA ASP A 7 2.45 22.75 -3.49
C ASP A 7 1.94 22.56 -2.07
N VAL A 8 1.68 23.66 -1.38
CA VAL A 8 0.72 23.68 -0.27
C VAL A 8 -0.50 22.91 -0.76
N PRO A 9 -1.02 21.89 -0.04
CA PRO A 9 -2.08 21.04 -0.56
C PRO A 9 -3.21 21.93 -1.06
N LYS A 10 -3.33 22.01 -2.39
CA LYS A 10 -4.31 22.86 -3.04
C LYS A 10 -5.66 22.23 -2.75
N LYS A 11 -6.45 22.89 -1.91
CA LYS A 11 -7.78 22.39 -1.53
C LYS A 11 -8.56 22.06 -2.80
N LEU A 12 -8.90 20.79 -2.98
CA LEU A 12 -9.69 20.34 -4.12
C LEU A 12 -11.16 20.65 -3.86
N SER A 13 -11.93 20.85 -4.93
CA SER A 13 -13.38 21.08 -4.83
C SER A 13 -14.17 19.92 -4.18
N VAL A 14 -13.51 18.78 -3.97
CA VAL A 14 -14.07 17.58 -3.34
C VAL A 14 -13.64 17.39 -1.90
N ASP A 15 -12.69 18.16 -1.37
CA ASP A 15 -12.12 17.91 -0.03
C ASP A 15 -13.19 17.95 1.06
N ASP A 16 -14.14 18.89 0.96
CA ASP A 16 -15.26 19.00 1.92
C ASP A 16 -16.28 17.84 1.82
N LYS A 17 -16.16 17.01 0.77
CA LYS A 17 -16.98 15.81 0.55
C LYS A 17 -16.27 14.52 0.99
N ILE A 18 -14.98 14.58 1.35
CA ILE A 18 -14.22 13.42 1.81
C ILE A 18 -14.51 13.19 3.29
N ARG A 19 -14.95 11.98 3.62
CA ARG A 19 -15.20 11.55 5.01
C ARG A 19 -14.06 10.64 5.45
N LEU A 20 -13.07 11.21 6.14
CA LEU A 20 -12.01 10.43 6.79
C LEU A 20 -12.56 9.74 8.05
N SER A 21 -11.80 8.78 8.60
CA SER A 21 -12.20 7.99 9.78
C SER A 21 -13.60 7.35 9.65
N THR A 22 -13.97 7.03 8.42
CA THR A 22 -15.25 6.38 8.06
C THR A 22 -14.88 5.10 7.31
N ILE A 23 -14.87 3.97 8.02
CA ILE A 23 -14.44 2.71 7.44
C ILE A 23 -15.64 2.06 6.75
N PHE A 24 -15.47 1.68 5.48
CA PHE A 24 -16.45 0.91 4.73
C PHE A 24 -16.53 -0.53 5.26
N GLU A 25 -17.74 -0.99 5.59
CA GLU A 25 -17.97 -2.32 6.17
C GLU A 25 -18.69 -3.26 5.20
N SER A 26 -19.74 -2.79 4.53
CA SER A 26 -20.50 -3.58 3.57
C SER A 26 -21.36 -2.72 2.64
N ILE A 27 -21.78 -3.30 1.51
CA ILE A 27 -22.63 -2.68 0.49
C ILE A 27 -23.83 -3.55 0.16
N TYR A 28 -25.01 -2.94 0.15
CA TYR A 28 -26.28 -3.55 -0.24
C TYR A 28 -26.73 -2.93 -1.56
N TRP A 29 -26.53 -3.66 -2.66
CA TRP A 29 -26.54 -3.08 -4.00
C TRP A 29 -27.64 -3.61 -4.92
N ASN A 30 -28.43 -4.59 -4.46
CA ASN A 30 -29.57 -5.16 -5.19
C ASN A 30 -30.91 -4.80 -4.53
N GLU A 31 -30.96 -3.68 -3.81
CA GLU A 31 -32.21 -3.13 -3.26
C GLU A 31 -32.88 -2.24 -4.33
N SER A 32 -34.22 -2.23 -4.35
CA SER A 32 -35.01 -1.73 -5.50
C SER A 32 -34.97 -0.22 -5.75
N THR A 33 -34.40 0.57 -4.84
CA THR A 33 -34.52 2.04 -4.88
C THR A 33 -33.20 2.78 -4.71
N SER A 34 -32.23 2.23 -3.98
CA SER A 34 -30.90 2.83 -3.81
C SER A 34 -29.90 1.79 -3.32
N VAL A 35 -28.62 2.10 -3.47
CA VAL A 35 -27.51 1.34 -2.90
C VAL A 35 -27.24 1.85 -1.49
N ARG A 36 -27.25 0.95 -0.50
CA ARG A 36 -26.90 1.26 0.89
C ARG A 36 -25.46 0.87 1.18
N VAL A 37 -24.70 1.79 1.76
CA VAL A 37 -23.30 1.62 2.16
C VAL A 37 -23.21 1.70 3.67
N SER A 38 -22.89 0.59 4.33
CA SER A 38 -22.67 0.52 5.78
C SER A 38 -21.24 0.95 6.11
N THR A 39 -21.11 1.80 7.12
CA THR A 39 -19.81 2.27 7.61
C THR A 39 -19.79 2.33 9.13
N THR A 40 -18.59 2.49 9.70
CA THR A 40 -18.42 2.71 11.15
C THR A 40 -19.16 3.92 11.72
N ASN A 41 -19.56 4.88 10.86
CA ASN A 41 -20.26 6.10 11.25
C ASN A 41 -21.74 6.09 10.84
N GLY A 42 -22.27 4.93 10.46
CA GLY A 42 -23.65 4.73 10.00
C GLY A 42 -23.78 4.52 8.49
N ASP A 43 -25.02 4.52 8.02
CA ASP A 43 -25.38 4.16 6.65
C ASP A 43 -25.45 5.39 5.72
N TYR A 44 -24.98 5.20 4.49
CA TYR A 44 -25.13 6.14 3.39
C TYR A 44 -25.95 5.52 2.25
N PHE A 45 -26.73 6.34 1.56
CA PHE A 45 -27.58 5.90 0.45
C PHE A 45 -27.23 6.69 -0.82
N ALA A 46 -27.11 5.99 -1.94
CA ALA A 46 -26.81 6.59 -3.23
C ALA A 46 -27.46 5.80 -4.38
N GLU A 47 -27.69 6.46 -5.51
CA GLU A 47 -28.13 5.78 -6.74
C GLU A 47 -27.01 4.94 -7.36
N TYR A 48 -25.76 5.40 -7.24
CA TYR A 48 -24.58 4.75 -7.80
C TYR A 48 -23.43 4.79 -6.80
N VAL A 49 -22.64 3.71 -6.75
CA VAL A 49 -21.45 3.60 -5.91
C VAL A 49 -20.28 3.13 -6.75
N VAL A 50 -19.16 3.85 -6.65
CA VAL A 50 -17.87 3.44 -7.23
C VAL A 50 -16.97 2.98 -6.08
N LEU A 51 -16.59 1.70 -6.11
CA LEU A 51 -15.69 1.13 -5.10
C LEU A 51 -14.26 1.12 -5.63
N THR A 52 -13.34 1.72 -4.86
CA THR A 52 -11.90 1.70 -5.15
C THR A 52 -11.04 1.12 -4.00
N PRO A 53 -11.46 0.05 -3.29
CA PRO A 53 -10.60 -0.60 -2.32
C PRO A 53 -9.41 -1.28 -3.01
N SER A 54 -8.32 -1.53 -2.27
CA SER A 54 -7.23 -2.34 -2.79
C SER A 54 -7.68 -3.79 -3.02
N ILE A 55 -7.05 -4.48 -3.96
CA ILE A 55 -7.33 -5.89 -4.23
C ILE A 55 -7.12 -6.79 -3.00
N GLY A 56 -6.15 -6.46 -2.14
CA GLY A 56 -5.94 -7.16 -0.87
C GLY A 56 -7.13 -7.05 0.10
N VAL A 57 -7.81 -5.90 0.14
CA VAL A 57 -9.04 -5.72 0.94
C VAL A 57 -10.18 -6.53 0.35
N LEU A 58 -10.33 -6.53 -0.97
CA LEU A 58 -11.35 -7.33 -1.68
C LEU A 58 -11.14 -8.82 -1.43
N LYS A 59 -9.93 -9.36 -1.64
CA LYS A 59 -9.58 -10.77 -1.36
C LYS A 59 -9.93 -11.17 0.08
N ARG A 60 -9.48 -10.39 1.06
CA ARG A 60 -9.69 -10.70 2.49
C ARG A 60 -11.16 -10.68 2.90
N ASN A 61 -11.98 -9.82 2.30
CA ASN A 61 -13.34 -9.54 2.80
C ASN A 61 -14.46 -9.82 1.79
N LYS A 62 -14.20 -10.42 0.62
CA LYS A 62 -15.19 -10.58 -0.47
C LYS A 62 -16.53 -11.19 -0.05
N TYR A 63 -16.54 -12.09 0.94
CA TYR A 63 -17.76 -12.72 1.45
C TYR A 63 -18.54 -11.87 2.45
N LYS A 64 -17.91 -10.82 3.01
CA LYS A 64 -18.51 -9.90 4.00
C LYS A 64 -18.90 -8.57 3.40
N LEU A 65 -18.21 -8.11 2.35
CA LEU A 65 -18.42 -6.76 1.81
C LEU A 65 -19.71 -6.65 1.00
N PHE A 66 -20.10 -7.66 0.22
CA PHE A 66 -21.15 -7.51 -0.80
C PHE A 66 -22.44 -8.25 -0.44
N HIS A 67 -23.56 -7.53 -0.48
CA HIS A 67 -24.90 -8.05 -0.27
C HIS A 67 -25.84 -7.63 -1.42
N PRO A 68 -26.32 -8.57 -2.26
CA PRO A 68 -25.93 -9.97 -2.34
C PRO A 68 -24.44 -10.13 -2.74
N ALA A 69 -23.92 -11.35 -2.64
CA ALA A 69 -22.58 -11.66 -3.11
C ALA A 69 -22.40 -11.30 -4.59
N LEU A 70 -21.19 -10.89 -4.97
CA LEU A 70 -20.87 -10.65 -6.38
C LEU A 70 -20.96 -11.96 -7.19
N PRO A 71 -21.22 -11.89 -8.50
CA PRO A 71 -21.18 -13.09 -9.34
C PRO A 71 -19.81 -13.79 -9.27
N LEU A 72 -19.82 -15.11 -9.53
CA LEU A 72 -18.65 -15.97 -9.36
C LEU A 72 -17.42 -15.45 -10.12
N LEU A 73 -17.63 -14.95 -11.35
CA LEU A 73 -16.56 -14.42 -12.19
C LEU A 73 -15.77 -13.30 -11.51
N GLN A 74 -16.44 -12.35 -10.83
CA GLN A 74 -15.75 -11.29 -10.10
C GLN A 74 -14.99 -11.83 -8.89
N GLN A 75 -15.57 -12.81 -8.18
CA GLN A 75 -14.90 -13.42 -7.03
C GLN A 75 -13.65 -14.23 -7.44
N GLU A 76 -13.70 -14.91 -8.57
CA GLU A 76 -12.56 -15.62 -9.16
C GLU A 76 -11.50 -14.65 -9.69
N ALA A 77 -11.92 -13.56 -10.35
CA ALA A 77 -11.02 -12.50 -10.78
C ALA A 77 -10.26 -11.87 -9.59
N PHE A 78 -10.93 -11.73 -8.43
CA PHE A 78 -10.25 -11.28 -7.22
C PHE A 78 -9.14 -12.25 -6.83
N GLU A 79 -9.42 -13.56 -6.76
CA GLU A 79 -8.42 -14.56 -6.37
C GLU A 79 -7.25 -14.66 -7.36
N ALA A 80 -7.55 -14.65 -8.65
CA ALA A 80 -6.56 -14.77 -9.72
C ALA A 80 -5.62 -13.55 -9.82
N THR A 81 -5.99 -12.40 -9.23
CA THR A 81 -5.16 -11.20 -9.27
C THR A 81 -4.09 -11.22 -8.19
N ASP A 82 -2.82 -11.35 -8.57
CA ASP A 82 -1.70 -11.32 -7.61
C ASP A 82 -1.60 -10.01 -6.85
N PHE A 83 -1.18 -10.09 -5.58
CA PHE A 83 -0.96 -8.94 -4.72
C PHE A 83 0.31 -9.15 -3.89
N GLY A 84 1.35 -8.39 -4.21
CA GLY A 84 2.65 -8.48 -3.53
C GLY A 84 2.88 -7.33 -2.55
N ALA A 85 3.70 -7.58 -1.54
CA ALA A 85 4.13 -6.57 -0.59
C ALA A 85 5.44 -5.90 -1.04
N ILE A 86 5.55 -4.60 -0.77
CA ILE A 86 6.77 -3.80 -0.92
C ILE A 86 6.93 -2.88 0.28
N MET A 87 8.10 -2.90 0.90
CA MET A 87 8.48 -1.99 1.98
C MET A 87 9.66 -1.15 1.55
N LYS A 88 9.61 0.14 1.88
CA LYS A 88 10.73 1.08 1.73
C LYS A 88 11.37 1.31 3.09
N ILE A 89 12.69 1.19 3.14
CA ILE A 89 13.47 1.46 4.35
C ILE A 89 14.30 2.71 4.11
N PHE A 90 14.10 3.73 4.95
CA PHE A 90 14.87 4.96 4.93
C PHE A 90 15.90 4.93 6.04
N LEU A 91 17.17 5.04 5.69
CA LEU A 91 18.28 5.05 6.63
C LEU A 91 18.85 6.46 6.68
N TYR A 92 18.57 7.17 7.78
CA TYR A 92 19.11 8.49 8.03
C TYR A 92 20.38 8.41 8.88
N PHE A 93 21.39 9.21 8.52
CA PHE A 93 22.63 9.32 9.25
C PHE A 93 22.93 10.79 9.57
N ASP A 94 23.24 11.11 10.82
CA ASP A 94 23.59 12.47 11.24
C ASP A 94 24.86 12.97 10.54
N THR A 95 25.86 12.09 10.46
CA THR A 95 27.13 12.34 9.78
C THR A 95 27.26 11.45 8.56
N LYS A 96 27.62 12.07 7.45
CA LYS A 96 27.82 11.39 6.17
C LYS A 96 29.14 10.60 6.20
N TRP A 97 29.06 9.27 6.10
CA TRP A 97 30.24 8.38 6.03
C TRP A 97 30.66 8.00 4.60
N TRP A 98 29.85 8.35 3.59
CA TRP A 98 30.07 8.02 2.19
C TRP A 98 30.53 9.23 1.35
N LYS A 99 31.08 8.96 0.15
CA LYS A 99 31.55 9.98 -0.79
C LYS A 99 30.39 10.62 -1.55
N ASN A 100 30.62 11.77 -2.18
CA ASN A 100 29.56 12.49 -2.91
C ASN A 100 29.08 11.73 -4.14
N ASN A 101 29.98 10.98 -4.77
CA ASN A 101 29.72 10.23 -6.00
C ASN A 101 29.14 8.83 -5.75
N ASP A 102 29.10 8.35 -4.50
CA ASP A 102 28.47 7.07 -4.18
C ASP A 102 26.96 7.18 -4.42
N GLN A 103 26.42 6.33 -5.30
CA GLN A 103 24.99 6.33 -5.67
C GLN A 103 24.22 5.14 -5.09
N ALA A 104 24.93 4.04 -4.79
CA ALA A 104 24.35 2.82 -4.30
C ALA A 104 25.36 2.05 -3.45
N PHE A 105 24.85 1.28 -2.49
CA PHE A 105 25.59 0.21 -1.83
C PHE A 105 24.82 -1.09 -1.97
N SER A 106 25.52 -2.17 -2.28
CA SER A 106 24.96 -3.52 -2.38
C SER A 106 25.42 -4.36 -1.20
N PHE A 107 24.49 -5.14 -0.66
CA PHE A 107 24.75 -6.09 0.42
C PHE A 107 24.88 -7.49 -0.15
N PHE A 108 25.94 -8.18 0.27
CA PHE A 108 26.20 -9.58 -0.05
C PHE A 108 26.17 -10.36 1.26
N TRP A 109 25.39 -11.43 1.26
CA TRP A 109 25.17 -12.29 2.42
C TRP A 109 25.96 -13.57 2.20
N ASN A 110 26.69 -14.02 3.21
CA ASN A 110 27.39 -15.29 3.16
C ASN A 110 26.42 -16.46 3.46
N GLU A 111 26.89 -17.71 3.38
CA GLU A 111 26.03 -18.88 3.62
C GLU A 111 25.50 -18.94 5.06
N GLU A 112 26.24 -18.46 6.04
CA GLU A 112 25.81 -18.42 7.45
C GLU A 112 24.62 -17.44 7.61
N ASP A 113 24.72 -16.24 7.04
CA ASP A 113 23.65 -15.23 7.04
C ASP A 113 22.37 -15.76 6.38
N LEU A 114 22.52 -16.45 5.24
CA LEU A 114 21.39 -16.99 4.47
C LEU A 114 20.70 -18.17 5.16
N ASN A 115 21.43 -18.90 6.00
CA ASN A 115 20.92 -20.04 6.76
C ASN A 115 20.36 -19.63 8.13
N SER A 116 20.55 -18.37 8.56
CA SER A 116 19.94 -17.85 9.78
C SER A 116 18.42 -17.96 9.72
N LYS A 117 17.81 -18.35 10.84
CA LYS A 117 16.35 -18.34 11.03
C LYS A 117 15.84 -17.03 11.61
N GLU A 118 16.74 -16.18 12.08
CA GLU A 118 16.44 -14.87 12.64
C GLU A 118 16.52 -13.82 11.54
N GLU A 119 15.56 -12.88 11.53
CA GLU A 119 15.54 -11.72 10.64
C GLU A 119 15.76 -12.05 9.15
N VAL A 120 15.23 -13.17 8.67
CA VAL A 120 15.39 -13.68 7.29
C VAL A 120 15.12 -12.61 6.23
N TRP A 121 14.21 -11.68 6.50
CA TRP A 121 13.88 -10.57 5.61
C TRP A 121 15.07 -9.65 5.29
N VAL A 122 16.03 -9.51 6.22
CA VAL A 122 17.24 -8.70 6.04
C VAL A 122 18.08 -9.23 4.89
N THR A 123 18.11 -10.56 4.68
CA THR A 123 18.82 -11.17 3.54
C THR A 123 18.23 -10.78 2.17
N LYS A 124 16.98 -10.29 2.15
CA LYS A 124 16.32 -9.75 0.94
C LYS A 124 16.58 -8.26 0.74
N PHE A 125 17.13 -7.57 1.73
CA PHE A 125 17.59 -6.20 1.60
C PHE A 125 18.91 -6.17 0.80
N ARG A 126 18.79 -6.00 -0.51
CA ARG A 126 19.92 -6.20 -1.44
C ARG A 126 20.76 -4.96 -1.67
N TYR A 127 20.14 -3.79 -1.68
CA TYR A 127 20.85 -2.57 -1.97
C TYR A 127 20.11 -1.36 -1.39
N ILE A 128 20.88 -0.30 -1.19
CA ILE A 128 20.39 1.03 -0.89
C ILE A 128 20.84 1.99 -1.97
N LEU A 129 19.98 2.96 -2.29
CA LEU A 129 20.23 4.03 -3.24
C LEU A 129 20.22 5.37 -2.52
N LYS A 130 21.04 6.30 -3.02
CA LYS A 130 21.12 7.65 -2.49
C LYS A 130 19.78 8.33 -2.72
N LEU A 131 19.16 8.87 -1.67
CA LEU A 131 17.90 9.57 -1.84
C LEU A 131 18.15 10.92 -2.55
N PRO A 132 17.51 11.19 -3.70
CA PRO A 132 17.63 12.50 -4.34
C PRO A 132 17.18 13.61 -3.40
N ASN A 133 17.89 14.75 -3.43
CA ASN A 133 17.61 15.94 -2.61
C ASN A 133 17.73 15.75 -1.09
N ASN A 134 18.16 14.58 -0.60
CA ASN A 134 18.48 14.38 0.81
C ASN A 134 19.83 13.66 0.97
N PRO A 135 20.94 14.40 1.11
CA PRO A 135 22.29 13.83 1.06
C PRO A 135 22.67 12.97 2.27
N ARG A 136 21.80 12.89 3.29
CA ARG A 136 21.99 12.13 4.53
C ARG A 136 21.10 10.89 4.63
N VAL A 137 20.28 10.63 3.61
CA VAL A 137 19.34 9.51 3.61
C VAL A 137 19.65 8.55 2.47
N TRP A 138 19.68 7.27 2.84
CA TRP A 138 19.64 6.15 1.93
C TRP A 138 18.25 5.54 1.91
N VAL A 139 17.84 5.00 0.76
CA VAL A 139 16.58 4.27 0.63
C VAL A 139 16.83 2.89 0.03
N GLY A 140 16.23 1.87 0.60
CA GLY A 140 16.21 0.52 0.04
C GLY A 140 14.82 -0.07 0.04
N TRP A 141 14.67 -1.23 -0.60
CA TRP A 141 13.39 -1.92 -0.71
C TRP A 141 13.51 -3.37 -0.26
N VAL A 142 12.42 -3.88 0.32
CA VAL A 142 12.18 -5.30 0.53
C VAL A 142 10.87 -5.63 -0.19
N THR A 143 10.83 -6.73 -0.93
CA THR A 143 9.68 -7.13 -1.74
C THR A 143 9.35 -8.59 -1.53
N GLY A 144 8.07 -8.94 -1.69
CA GLY A 144 7.58 -10.31 -1.61
C GLY A 144 7.23 -10.72 -0.18
N ASP A 145 7.20 -12.03 0.06
CA ASP A 145 6.57 -12.62 1.25
C ASP A 145 7.33 -12.40 2.56
N LEU A 146 8.54 -11.85 2.47
CA LEU A 146 9.37 -11.54 3.62
C LEU A 146 9.31 -10.05 3.99
N VAL A 147 8.40 -9.27 3.40
CA VAL A 147 8.08 -7.96 3.95
C VAL A 147 7.44 -8.18 5.34
N PRO A 148 8.05 -7.68 6.43
CA PRO A 148 7.52 -7.84 7.79
C PRO A 148 6.14 -7.22 8.02
#